data_AF-A0A353TZE4-F1
#
_entry.id   AF-A0A353TZE4-F1
#
_cell.length_a   1.000
_cell.length_b   1.000
_cell.length_c   1.000
_cell.angle_alpha   90.00
_cell.angle_beta   90.00
_cell.angle_gamma   90.00
#
_symmetry.space_group_name_H-M   'P 1'
#
loop_
_entity.id
_entity.type
_entity.pdbx_description
1 polymer ?
#
loop_
_entity_poly.entity_id
_entity_poly.type
_entity_poly.pdbx_seq_one_letter_code
_entity_poly.pdbx_strand_id
1 'polypeptide(L)'
;MMVSLCFWMFPEHVIPSLYARHVPKLAYLFGEAQADAYLAQALVALSQAVDDQAKIERIQMQKYLRSFLQGGWTMYFENLRTNVPGFATTTGSKRPYRWMYPTGEYQNNADNVAAALKAQFGSDNDDTHQKTWWLN
;
A
#
# COMPACT_ATOMS: atom_id res chain seq x y z
N MET A 1 -29.09 -8.15 7.54
CA MET A 1 -28.82 -8.25 6.09
C MET A 1 -27.82 -7.18 5.69
N MET A 2 -26.55 -7.31 6.10
CA MET A 2 -25.52 -6.30 5.78
C MET A 2 -24.07 -6.82 5.91
N VAL A 3 -23.86 -8.15 5.90
CA VAL A 3 -22.51 -8.75 6.08
C VAL A 3 -22.02 -9.47 4.81
N SER A 4 -22.75 -9.35 3.70
CA SER A 4 -22.35 -9.93 2.42
C SER A 4 -21.16 -9.22 1.75
N LEU A 5 -20.50 -8.25 2.38
CA LEU A 5 -19.36 -7.52 1.77
C LEU A 5 -17.97 -8.06 2.13
N CYS A 6 -17.78 -8.74 3.27
CA CYS A 6 -16.42 -9.17 3.64
C CYS A 6 -15.96 -10.45 2.94
N PHE A 7 -16.88 -11.32 2.51
CA PHE A 7 -16.54 -12.54 1.77
C PHE A 7 -16.17 -12.29 0.29
N TRP A 8 -16.49 -11.10 -0.26
CA TRP A 8 -16.24 -10.72 -1.65
C TRP A 8 -14.88 -10.03 -1.89
N MET A 9 -14.04 -9.90 -0.86
CA MET A 9 -12.79 -9.12 -0.92
C MET A 9 -11.58 -9.92 -1.44
N PHE A 10 -11.82 -11.07 -2.09
CA PHE A 10 -10.85 -11.85 -2.86
C PHE A 10 -11.43 -12.13 -4.25
N PRO A 11 -10.72 -11.81 -5.35
CA PRO A 11 -11.19 -12.16 -6.67
C PRO A 11 -11.32 -13.68 -6.76
N GLU A 12 -12.52 -14.12 -7.10
CA GLU A 12 -12.90 -15.53 -7.13
C GLU A 12 -12.05 -16.32 -8.14
N HIS A 13 -11.85 -17.60 -7.80
CA HIS A 13 -11.58 -18.76 -8.67
C HIS A 13 -10.26 -19.52 -8.48
N VAL A 14 -9.17 -18.94 -7.97
CA VAL A 14 -7.91 -19.72 -7.79
C VAL A 14 -7.43 -19.78 -6.34
N ILE A 15 -7.55 -18.67 -5.63
CA ILE A 15 -7.06 -18.55 -4.26
C ILE A 15 -7.90 -19.41 -3.29
N PRO A 16 -9.25 -19.39 -3.32
CA PRO A 16 -10.07 -20.14 -2.34
C PRO A 16 -9.89 -21.67 -2.39
N SER A 17 -9.62 -22.25 -3.57
CA SER A 17 -9.51 -23.71 -3.75
C SER A 17 -8.19 -24.29 -3.22
N LEU A 18 -7.10 -23.53 -3.31
CA LEU A 18 -5.81 -23.90 -2.71
C LEU A 18 -5.88 -23.87 -1.18
N TYR A 19 -6.47 -22.83 -0.61
CA TYR A 19 -6.63 -22.71 0.85
C TYR A 19 -7.56 -23.80 1.41
N ALA A 20 -8.67 -24.12 0.72
CA ALA A 20 -9.58 -25.19 1.13
C ALA A 20 -8.92 -26.57 1.14
N ARG A 21 -7.95 -26.81 0.25
CA ARG A 21 -7.23 -28.09 0.15
C ARG A 21 -6.10 -28.23 1.16
N HIS A 22 -5.38 -27.14 1.46
CA HIS A 22 -4.12 -27.21 2.20
C HIS A 22 -4.16 -26.59 3.60
N VAL A 23 -5.22 -25.85 3.96
CA VAL A 23 -5.38 -25.31 5.32
C VAL A 23 -6.40 -26.15 6.09
N PRO A 24 -5.95 -26.98 7.04
CA PRO A 24 -6.86 -27.69 7.91
C PRO A 24 -7.69 -26.69 8.73
N LYS A 25 -8.99 -26.96 8.88
CA LYS A 25 -9.95 -26.11 9.58
C LYS A 25 -10.11 -24.70 8.99
N LEU A 26 -10.01 -24.54 7.66
CA LEU A 26 -10.24 -23.27 6.97
C LEU A 26 -11.54 -22.56 7.43
N ALA A 27 -12.65 -23.29 7.50
CA ALA A 27 -13.94 -22.73 7.92
C ALA A 27 -13.95 -22.17 9.36
N TYR A 28 -13.08 -22.69 10.25
CA TYR A 28 -12.89 -22.17 11.60
C TYR A 28 -12.01 -20.93 11.63
N LEU A 29 -11.11 -20.76 10.66
CA LEU A 29 -10.21 -19.60 10.59
C LEU A 29 -10.84 -18.40 9.86
N PHE A 30 -11.76 -18.66 8.93
CA PHE A 30 -12.37 -17.65 8.05
C PHE A 30 -13.90 -17.59 8.16
N GLY A 31 -14.47 -18.06 9.27
CA GLY A 31 -15.91 -18.00 9.53
C GLY A 31 -16.40 -16.62 9.93
N GLU A 32 -17.72 -16.40 9.82
CA GLU A 32 -18.36 -15.12 10.20
C GLU A 32 -18.08 -14.74 11.66
N ALA A 33 -18.14 -15.70 12.58
CA ALA A 33 -17.86 -15.45 14.00
C ALA A 33 -16.44 -14.94 14.26
N GLN A 34 -15.44 -15.41 13.49
CA GLN A 34 -14.06 -14.94 13.59
C GLN A 34 -13.90 -13.55 12.98
N ALA A 35 -14.62 -13.26 11.89
CA ALA A 35 -14.65 -11.92 11.30
C ALA A 35 -15.25 -10.91 12.29
N ASP A 36 -16.38 -11.24 12.93
CA ASP A 36 -17.01 -10.39 13.94
C ASP A 36 -16.08 -10.15 15.15
N ALA A 37 -15.41 -11.20 15.62
CA ALA A 37 -14.44 -11.10 16.71
C ALA A 37 -13.24 -10.20 16.32
N TYR A 38 -12.77 -10.26 15.07
CA TYR A 38 -11.70 -9.40 14.56
C TYR A 38 -12.14 -7.94 14.45
N LEU A 39 -13.33 -7.68 13.90
CA LEU A 39 -13.87 -6.33 13.73
C LEU A 39 -14.16 -5.64 15.08
N ALA A 40 -14.43 -6.41 16.13
CA ALA A 40 -14.64 -5.91 17.49
C ALA A 40 -13.35 -5.52 18.23
N GLN A 41 -12.16 -5.83 17.70
CA GLN A 41 -10.89 -5.49 18.35
C GLN A 41 -10.71 -3.97 18.45
N ALA A 42 -10.17 -3.48 19.58
CA ALA A 42 -10.03 -2.05 19.86
C ALA A 42 -9.24 -1.29 18.78
N LEU A 43 -8.22 -1.91 18.19
CA LEU A 43 -7.38 -1.33 17.12
C LEU A 43 -7.98 -1.48 15.71
N VAL A 44 -9.05 -2.27 15.54
CA VAL A 44 -9.71 -2.53 14.25
C VAL A 44 -11.03 -1.78 14.13
N ALA A 45 -11.84 -1.77 15.19
CA ALA A 45 -13.18 -1.19 15.21
C ALA A 45 -13.19 0.30 14.81
N LEU A 46 -13.68 0.63 13.61
CA LEU A 46 -13.66 2.00 13.09
C LEU A 46 -14.39 3.00 14.00
N SER A 47 -15.42 2.55 14.72
CA SER A 47 -16.17 3.35 15.70
C SER A 47 -15.34 3.78 16.92
N GLN A 48 -14.22 3.12 17.20
CA GLN A 48 -13.30 3.44 18.29
C GLN A 48 -12.16 4.38 17.85
N ALA A 49 -12.18 4.87 16.61
CA ALA A 49 -11.23 5.88 16.15
C ALA A 49 -11.54 7.24 16.81
N VAL A 50 -10.52 7.87 17.40
CA VAL A 50 -10.65 9.13 18.14
C VAL A 50 -10.87 10.34 17.23
N ASP A 51 -10.36 10.29 16.00
CA ASP A 51 -10.45 11.33 14.98
C ASP A 51 -10.42 10.74 13.57
N ASP A 52 -10.50 11.59 12.55
CA ASP A 52 -10.46 11.15 11.15
C ASP A 52 -9.09 10.61 10.73
N GLN A 53 -8.00 11.08 11.34
CA GLN A 53 -6.67 10.54 11.09
C GLN A 53 -6.56 9.09 11.57
N ALA A 54 -7.09 8.77 12.76
CA ALA A 54 -7.18 7.42 13.28
C ALA A 54 -8.08 6.52 12.43
N LYS A 55 -9.13 7.06 11.79
CA LYS A 55 -9.93 6.31 10.81
C LYS A 55 -9.12 5.98 9.57
N ILE A 56 -8.40 6.97 9.02
CA ILE A 56 -7.50 6.76 7.87
C ILE A 56 -6.45 5.72 8.22
N GLU A 57 -5.86 5.78 9.41
CA GLU A 57 -4.87 4.81 9.87
C GLU A 57 -5.42 3.38 9.88
N ARG A 58 -6.60 3.17 10.47
CA ARG A 58 -7.25 1.85 10.52
C ARG A 58 -7.55 1.33 9.11
N ILE A 59 -8.10 2.16 8.23
CA ILE A 59 -8.41 1.78 6.84
C ILE A 59 -7.13 1.43 6.08
N GLN A 60 -6.11 2.28 6.18
CA GLN A 60 -4.85 2.10 5.49
C GLN A 60 -4.10 0.86 6.01
N MET A 61 -4.25 0.54 7.30
CA MET A 61 -3.71 -0.69 7.89
C MET A 61 -4.34 -1.94 7.32
N GLN A 62 -5.67 -1.97 7.18
CA GLN A 62 -6.33 -3.10 6.52
C GLN A 62 -5.88 -3.25 5.06
N LYS A 63 -5.68 -2.13 4.34
CA LYS A 63 -5.10 -2.13 2.98
C LYS A 63 -3.67 -2.67 2.94
N TYR A 64 -2.87 -2.37 3.95
CA TYR A 64 -1.49 -2.85 4.05
C TYR A 64 -1.41 -4.34 4.36
N LEU A 65 -2.15 -4.83 5.36
CA LEU A 65 -2.08 -6.24 5.78
C LEU A 65 -2.51 -7.20 4.66
N ARG A 66 -3.50 -6.81 3.85
CA ARG A 66 -3.98 -7.61 2.71
C ARG A 66 -3.07 -7.57 1.47
N SER A 67 -2.07 -6.70 1.41
CA SER A 67 -1.17 -6.59 0.25
C SER A 67 0.00 -7.56 0.30
N PHE A 68 0.01 -8.51 1.24
CA PHE A 68 1.08 -9.48 1.31
C PHE A 68 1.16 -10.30 0.01
N LEU A 69 2.27 -10.14 -0.72
CA LEU A 69 2.52 -10.72 -2.05
C LEU A 69 1.43 -10.37 -3.09
N GLN A 70 0.73 -9.25 -2.89
CA GLN A 70 -0.34 -8.77 -3.76
C GLN A 70 -0.22 -7.25 -3.95
N GLY A 71 -0.57 -6.73 -5.13
CA GLY A 71 -0.64 -5.27 -5.36
C GLY A 71 0.70 -4.55 -5.55
N GLY A 72 1.82 -5.27 -5.61
CA GLY A 72 3.13 -4.72 -5.99
C GLY A 72 3.55 -3.50 -5.15
N TRP A 73 3.90 -2.39 -5.83
CA TRP A 73 4.34 -1.14 -5.19
C TRP A 73 3.21 -0.23 -4.71
N THR A 74 1.94 -0.61 -4.91
CA THR A 74 0.78 0.25 -4.58
C THR A 74 0.80 0.69 -3.11
N MET A 75 1.11 -0.23 -2.20
CA MET A 75 1.15 0.09 -0.78
C MET A 75 2.35 0.95 -0.38
N TYR A 76 3.45 0.90 -1.14
CA TYR A 76 4.55 1.82 -0.96
C TYR A 76 4.15 3.25 -1.31
N PHE A 77 3.44 3.45 -2.44
CA PHE A 77 2.94 4.78 -2.83
C PHE A 77 1.87 5.31 -1.89
N GLU A 78 0.95 4.46 -1.45
CA GLU A 78 -0.04 4.85 -0.43
C GLU A 78 0.62 5.25 0.90
N ASN A 79 1.74 4.62 1.23
CA ASN A 79 2.56 5.00 2.38
C ASN A 79 3.27 6.34 2.17
N LEU A 80 3.72 6.68 0.96
CA LEU A 80 4.24 8.02 0.67
C LEU A 80 3.16 9.10 0.83
N ARG A 81 1.90 8.79 0.51
CA ARG A 81 0.76 9.71 0.60
C ARG A 81 0.28 9.93 2.03
N THR A 82 0.19 8.86 2.83
CA THR A 82 -0.45 8.88 4.16
C THR A 82 0.52 8.76 5.33
N ASN A 83 1.73 8.29 5.06
CA ASN A 83 2.71 7.86 6.06
C ASN A 83 2.25 6.71 6.98
N VAL A 84 1.26 5.91 6.55
CA VAL A 84 0.73 4.76 7.29
C VAL A 84 0.94 3.45 6.51
N PRO A 85 1.42 2.35 7.14
CA PRO A 85 2.06 2.31 8.46
C PRO A 85 3.37 3.10 8.49
N GLY A 86 3.79 3.55 9.68
CA GLY A 86 5.17 4.02 9.84
C GLY A 86 6.15 2.88 9.55
N PHE A 87 6.90 2.97 8.45
CA PHE A 87 7.95 1.99 8.14
C PHE A 87 9.16 2.22 9.06
N ALA A 88 9.64 1.13 9.66
CA ALA A 88 10.87 1.15 10.45
C ALA A 88 12.05 1.47 9.52
N THR A 89 12.81 2.51 9.85
CA THR A 89 13.99 2.95 9.10
C THR A 89 15.15 3.18 10.06
N THR A 90 16.37 3.02 9.57
CA THR A 90 17.58 3.39 10.32
C THR A 90 17.69 4.91 10.42
N THR A 91 18.21 5.41 11.54
CA THR A 91 18.39 6.85 11.77
C THR A 91 19.20 7.48 10.64
N GLY A 92 18.67 8.54 10.03
CA GLY A 92 19.31 9.24 8.92
C GLY A 92 18.97 8.71 7.52
N SER A 93 18.25 7.59 7.40
CA SER A 93 17.80 7.08 6.10
C SER A 93 16.70 7.95 5.52
N LYS A 94 16.93 8.45 4.31
CA LYS A 94 15.92 9.15 3.52
C LYS A 94 15.10 8.14 2.74
N ARG A 95 13.77 8.28 2.78
CA ARG A 95 12.87 7.46 1.97
C ARG A 95 12.93 7.91 0.50
N PRO A 96 13.05 7.01 -0.48
CA PRO A 96 12.96 7.39 -1.89
C PRO A 96 11.50 7.65 -2.27
N TYR A 97 11.23 8.77 -2.96
CA TYR A 97 9.91 9.10 -3.47
C TYR A 97 9.67 8.57 -4.89
N ARG A 98 10.76 8.37 -5.64
CA ARG A 98 10.75 7.94 -7.04
C ARG A 98 12.00 7.13 -7.39
N TRP A 99 12.03 6.67 -8.63
CA TRP A 99 13.19 6.07 -9.28
C TRP A 99 13.77 7.08 -10.26
N MET A 100 15.09 7.02 -10.43
CA MET A 100 15.78 7.75 -11.48
C MET A 100 15.40 7.23 -12.87
N TYR A 101 15.60 8.04 -13.90
CA TYR A 101 15.44 7.56 -15.26
C TYR A 101 16.48 6.48 -15.57
N PRO A 102 16.13 5.44 -16.36
CA PRO A 102 17.06 4.37 -16.66
C PRO A 102 18.18 4.86 -17.57
N THR A 103 19.37 4.26 -17.46
CA THR A 103 20.58 4.65 -18.22
C THR A 103 20.35 4.66 -19.73
N GLY A 104 19.50 3.78 -20.26
CA GLY A 104 19.17 3.74 -21.69
C GLY A 104 18.50 5.02 -22.22
N GLU A 105 17.75 5.74 -21.39
CA GLU A 105 17.13 7.02 -21.77
C GLU A 105 18.18 8.12 -21.89
N TYR A 106 19.19 8.12 -21.02
CA TYR A 106 20.32 9.05 -21.12
C TYR A 106 21.16 8.84 -22.39
N GLN A 107 21.25 7.61 -22.89
CA GLN A 107 22.03 7.28 -24.08
C GLN A 107 21.29 7.54 -25.38
N ASN A 108 19.99 7.25 -25.41
CA ASN A 108 19.21 7.25 -26.66
C ASN A 108 18.22 8.42 -26.76
N ASN A 109 17.97 9.14 -25.66
CA ASN A 109 16.88 10.13 -25.55
C ASN A 109 17.24 11.33 -24.65
N ALA A 110 18.52 11.71 -24.61
CA ALA A 110 19.09 12.66 -23.65
C ALA A 110 18.34 14.00 -23.61
N ASP A 111 17.99 14.57 -24.76
CA ASP A 111 17.34 15.88 -24.86
C ASP A 111 15.97 15.90 -24.17
N ASN A 112 15.19 14.83 -24.32
CA ASN A 112 13.87 14.71 -23.72
C ASN A 112 13.97 14.45 -22.20
N VAL A 113 14.96 13.67 -21.76
CA VAL A 113 15.22 13.46 -20.33
C VAL A 113 15.62 14.77 -19.66
N ALA A 114 16.53 15.53 -20.26
CA ALA A 114 16.95 16.84 -19.75
C ALA A 114 15.77 17.82 -19.65
N ALA A 115 14.90 17.86 -20.67
CA ALA A 115 13.69 18.67 -20.65
C ALA A 115 12.71 18.23 -19.55
N ALA A 116 12.50 16.92 -19.37
CA ALA A 116 11.61 16.38 -18.35
C ALA A 116 12.14 16.64 -16.93
N LEU A 117 13.44 16.49 -16.70
CA LEU A 117 14.07 16.80 -15.41
C LEU A 117 13.94 18.29 -15.10
N LYS A 118 14.26 19.16 -16.06
CA LYS A 118 14.12 20.61 -15.91
C LYS A 118 12.69 21.02 -15.54
N ALA A 119 11.68 20.39 -16.15
CA ALA A 119 10.28 20.68 -15.88
C ALA A 119 9.80 20.18 -14.51
N GLN A 120 10.31 19.05 -14.04
CA GLN A 120 9.83 18.41 -12.80
C GLN A 120 10.60 18.82 -11.55
N PHE A 121 11.93 18.93 -11.64
CA PHE A 121 12.83 19.05 -10.48
C PHE A 121 13.86 20.18 -10.61
N GLY A 122 13.80 20.96 -11.69
CA GLY A 122 14.85 21.92 -12.05
C GLY A 122 16.02 21.25 -12.78
N SER A 123 17.07 22.02 -13.07
CA SER A 123 18.22 21.54 -13.85
C SER A 123 18.97 20.40 -13.17
N ASP A 124 19.12 19.27 -13.87
CA ASP A 124 19.97 18.10 -13.54
C ASP A 124 19.75 17.45 -12.16
N ASN A 125 18.55 17.56 -11.60
CA ASN A 125 18.20 16.98 -10.30
C ASN A 125 17.51 15.61 -10.42
N ASP A 126 18.13 14.66 -11.11
CA ASP A 126 17.64 13.27 -11.13
C ASP A 126 18.03 12.54 -9.83
N ASP A 127 17.27 12.75 -8.76
CA ASP A 127 17.44 12.05 -7.48
C ASP A 127 16.14 11.33 -7.09
N THR A 128 16.28 10.17 -6.47
CA THR A 128 15.20 9.38 -5.85
C THR A 128 14.48 10.13 -4.73
N HIS A 129 15.14 11.12 -4.10
CA HIS A 129 14.58 11.92 -3.03
C HIS A 129 13.83 13.18 -3.50
N GLN A 130 13.65 13.39 -4.80
CA GLN A 130 12.81 14.46 -5.32
C GLN A 130 11.33 14.07 -5.29
N LYS A 131 10.50 14.94 -4.72
CA LYS A 131 9.04 14.76 -4.74
C LYS A 131 8.51 15.05 -6.13
N THR A 132 7.55 14.23 -6.56
CA THR A 132 6.83 14.39 -7.83
C THR A 132 5.50 15.09 -7.60
N TRP A 133 4.86 15.53 -8.68
CA TRP A 133 3.69 16.41 -8.64
C TRP A 133 2.54 15.92 -7.75
N TRP A 134 2.38 14.60 -7.59
CA TRP A 134 1.27 14.00 -6.84
C TRP A 134 1.49 13.96 -5.32
N LEU A 135 2.69 14.34 -4.85
CA LEU A 135 3.06 14.43 -3.43
C LEU A 135 3.26 15.88 -2.95
N ASN A 136 2.84 16.86 -3.77
CA ASN A 136 2.97 18.30 -3.49
C ASN A 136 1.78 18.85 -2.70
#